data_AF-A0A3E3K221-F1
#
_entry.id   AF-A0A3E3K221-F1
#
_cell.length_a   1.000
_cell.length_b   1.000
_cell.length_c   1.000
_cell.angle_alpha   90.00
_cell.angle_beta   90.00
_cell.angle_gamma   90.00
#
_symmetry.space_group_name_H-M   'P 1'
#
loop_
_entity.id
_entity.type
_entity.pdbx_description
1 polymer ?
#
loop_
_entity_poly.entity_id
_entity_poly.type
_entity_poly.pdbx_seq_one_letter_code
_entity_poly.pdbx_strand_id
1 'polypeptide(L)'
;MFLKLFGAAFVIAGCSALGIGYGRKLNLHLEELRFLRELYRMIRGEIQYTKEPFPEVMLEVSSRIKEPYASLFVQAHRAFEEQGSLQFPQWFRSYTSGTLESYRRERGMTDEEWEQFLSLGGQTGYLDLDMQIGTLKLSGERWETWIREAESQIGPKRRIGSCLGVLGGVFLTILLL
;
A
#
# COMPACT_ATOMS: atom_id res chain seq x y z
N MET A 1 39.01 -27.01 -11.49
CA MET A 1 37.77 -27.75 -11.17
C MET A 1 37.00 -27.09 -10.01
N PHE A 2 37.63 -26.85 -8.85
CA PHE A 2 37.00 -26.18 -7.70
C PHE A 2 36.44 -24.77 -8.00
N LEU A 3 37.15 -23.95 -8.79
CA LEU A 3 36.70 -22.60 -9.13
C LEU A 3 35.38 -22.58 -9.94
N LYS A 4 35.20 -23.56 -10.85
CA LYS A 4 33.95 -23.71 -11.63
C LYS A 4 32.77 -24.12 -10.74
N LEU A 5 33.02 -24.97 -9.75
CA LEU A 5 31.99 -25.43 -8.80
C LEU A 5 31.53 -24.31 -7.86
N PHE A 6 32.47 -23.49 -7.37
CA PHE A 6 32.15 -22.31 -6.57
C PHE A 6 31.40 -21.24 -7.37
N GLY A 7 31.80 -20.99 -8.62
CA GLY A 7 31.10 -20.06 -9.51
C GLY A 7 29.66 -20.50 -9.79
N ALA A 8 29.45 -21.77 -10.12
CA ALA A 8 28.13 -22.37 -10.29
C ALA A 8 27.24 -22.20 -9.04
N ALA A 9 27.78 -22.47 -7.86
CA ALA A 9 27.06 -22.30 -6.61
C ALA A 9 26.64 -20.85 -6.36
N PHE A 10 27.51 -19.88 -6.65
CA PHE A 10 27.21 -18.45 -6.52
C PHE A 10 26.12 -17.98 -7.49
N VAL A 11 26.14 -18.44 -8.75
CA VAL A 11 25.12 -18.11 -9.75
C VAL A 11 23.75 -18.62 -9.32
N ILE A 12 23.66 -19.89 -8.90
CA ILE A 12 22.41 -20.48 -8.43
C ILE A 12 21.90 -19.78 -7.17
N ALA A 13 22.79 -19.46 -6.21
CA ALA A 13 22.43 -18.75 -4.99
C ALA A 13 21.90 -17.34 -5.27
N GLY A 14 22.55 -16.59 -6.19
CA GLY A 14 22.11 -15.27 -6.60
C GLY A 14 20.73 -15.27 -7.26
N CYS A 15 20.50 -16.17 -8.21
CA CYS A 15 19.20 -16.29 -8.87
C CYS A 15 18.08 -16.76 -7.91
N SER A 16 18.41 -17.62 -6.94
CA SER A 16 17.48 -18.03 -5.89
C SER A 16 17.13 -16.87 -4.95
N ALA A 17 18.11 -16.03 -4.60
CA ALA A 17 17.88 -14.84 -3.78
C ALA A 17 16.93 -13.84 -4.46
N LEU A 18 17.00 -13.69 -5.79
CA LEU A 18 16.04 -12.88 -6.55
C LEU A 18 14.61 -13.41 -6.44
N GLY A 19 14.41 -14.72 -6.49
CA GLY A 19 13.10 -15.36 -6.28
C GLY A 19 12.54 -15.11 -4.87
N ILE A 20 13.39 -15.13 -3.84
CA ILE A 20 13.01 -14.79 -2.46
C ILE A 20 12.63 -13.30 -2.35
N GLY A 21 13.39 -12.41 -2.99
CA GLY A 21 13.11 -10.98 -3.02
C GLY A 21 11.73 -10.66 -3.62
N TYR A 22 11.35 -11.38 -4.68
CA TYR A 22 10.01 -11.26 -5.28
C TYR A 22 8.89 -11.64 -4.30
N GLY A 23 9.06 -12.74 -3.55
CA GLY A 23 8.12 -13.14 -2.50
C GLY A 23 7.97 -12.09 -1.39
N ARG A 24 9.07 -11.43 -0.99
CA ARG A 24 9.03 -10.35 -0.01
C ARG A 24 8.23 -9.14 -0.51
N LYS A 25 8.37 -8.77 -1.79
CA LYS A 25 7.61 -7.66 -2.38
C LYS A 25 6.09 -7.91 -2.35
N LEU A 26 5.66 -9.14 -2.61
CA LEU A 26 4.24 -9.51 -2.52
C LEU A 26 3.69 -9.38 -1.10
N ASN A 27 4.48 -9.76 -0.09
CA ASN A 27 4.08 -9.60 1.31
C ASN A 27 4.01 -8.13 1.73
N LEU A 28 4.96 -7.30 1.33
CA LEU A 28 4.94 -5.86 1.62
C LEU A 28 3.70 -5.18 1.07
N HIS A 29 3.27 -5.58 -0.13
CA HIS A 29 2.04 -5.11 -0.74
C HIS A 29 0.80 -5.56 0.05
N LEU A 30 0.70 -6.85 0.39
CA LEU A 30 -0.43 -7.35 1.19
C LEU A 30 -0.53 -6.67 2.57
N GLU A 31 0.62 -6.44 3.23
CA GLU A 31 0.67 -5.69 4.49
C GLU A 31 0.14 -4.27 4.32
N GLU A 32 0.45 -3.62 3.20
CA GLU A 32 -0.03 -2.29 2.88
C GLU A 32 -1.55 -2.25 2.67
N LEU A 33 -2.09 -3.19 1.88
CA LEU A 33 -3.54 -3.29 1.66
C LEU A 33 -4.29 -3.53 2.97
N ARG A 34 -3.80 -4.42 3.83
CA ARG A 34 -4.38 -4.70 5.14
C ARG A 34 -4.35 -3.47 6.06
N PHE A 35 -3.25 -2.71 6.01
CA PHE A 35 -3.12 -1.48 6.75
C PHE A 35 -4.12 -0.42 6.25
N LEU A 36 -4.24 -0.21 4.95
CA LEU A 36 -5.19 0.77 4.37
C LEU A 36 -6.64 0.38 4.65
N ARG A 37 -6.99 -0.91 4.58
CA ARG A 37 -8.32 -1.37 5.02
C ARG A 37 -8.60 -0.98 6.47
N GLU A 38 -7.63 -1.19 7.36
CA GLU A 38 -7.77 -0.89 8.78
C GLU A 38 -7.84 0.62 9.04
N LEU A 39 -7.07 1.41 8.30
CA LEU A 39 -7.14 2.87 8.31
C LEU A 39 -8.56 3.36 7.98
N TYR A 40 -9.16 2.86 6.89
CA TYR A 40 -10.54 3.21 6.52
C TYR A 40 -11.56 2.76 7.58
N ARG A 41 -11.35 1.60 8.21
CA ARG A 41 -12.21 1.12 9.31
C ARG A 41 -12.14 2.05 10.51
N MET A 42 -10.94 2.50 10.88
CA MET A 42 -10.73 3.45 11.98
C MET A 42 -11.40 4.77 11.70
N ILE A 43 -11.14 5.39 10.55
CA ILE A 43 -11.74 6.67 10.14
C ILE A 43 -13.27 6.58 10.17
N ARG A 44 -13.85 5.54 9.57
CA ARG A 44 -15.30 5.34 9.59
C ARG A 44 -15.84 5.18 11.01
N GLY A 45 -15.14 4.43 11.85
CA GLY A 45 -15.52 4.22 13.26
C GLY A 45 -15.55 5.51 14.05
N GLU A 46 -14.53 6.36 13.90
CA GLU A 46 -14.48 7.67 14.55
C GLU A 46 -15.62 8.57 14.07
N ILE A 47 -15.80 8.73 12.75
CA ILE A 47 -16.89 9.54 12.17
C ILE A 47 -18.26 9.07 12.68
N GLN A 48 -18.46 7.75 12.76
CA GLN A 48 -19.72 7.18 13.23
C GLN A 48 -19.96 7.43 14.73
N TYR A 49 -18.90 7.47 15.54
CA TYR A 49 -19.00 7.62 17.00
C TYR A 49 -19.01 9.08 17.44
N THR A 50 -18.05 9.89 16.99
CA THR A 50 -17.87 11.28 17.42
C THR A 50 -18.75 12.24 16.63
N LYS A 51 -19.10 11.90 15.38
CA LYS A 51 -19.76 12.78 14.41
C LYS A 51 -18.98 14.07 14.15
N GLU A 52 -17.67 14.07 14.42
CA GLU A 52 -16.79 15.19 14.16
C GLU A 52 -16.52 15.33 12.66
N PRO A 53 -16.16 16.54 12.20
CA PRO A 53 -15.71 16.75 10.83
C PRO A 53 -14.54 15.86 10.46
N PHE A 54 -14.51 15.42 9.19
CA PHE A 54 -13.46 14.56 8.65
C PHE A 54 -12.00 14.98 8.99
N PRO A 55 -11.64 16.28 8.93
CA PRO A 55 -10.28 16.72 9.27
C PRO A 55 -9.90 16.52 10.74
N GLU A 56 -10.85 16.61 11.67
CA GLU A 56 -10.63 16.32 13.09
C GLU A 56 -10.37 14.83 13.29
N VAL A 57 -11.16 13.99 12.62
CA VAL A 57 -10.97 12.54 12.62
C VAL A 57 -9.59 12.16 12.06
N MET A 58 -9.11 12.86 11.02
CA MET A 58 -7.75 12.62 10.52
C MET A 58 -6.69 12.91 11.60
N LEU A 59 -6.83 14.02 12.33
CA LEU A 59 -5.90 14.35 13.43
C LEU A 59 -5.95 13.29 14.54
N GLU A 60 -7.15 12.90 14.98
CA GLU A 60 -7.32 11.87 16.03
C GLU A 60 -6.71 10.53 15.60
N VAL A 61 -7.04 10.06 14.39
CA VAL A 61 -6.53 8.79 13.84
C VAL A 61 -5.01 8.85 13.63
N SER A 62 -4.43 10.02 13.34
CA SER A 62 -2.98 10.16 13.12
C SER A 62 -2.14 9.66 14.30
N SER A 63 -2.65 9.81 15.53
CA SER A 63 -1.97 9.39 16.75
C SER A 63 -1.87 7.87 16.93
N ARG A 64 -2.68 7.11 16.18
CA ARG A 64 -2.83 5.64 16.32
C ARG A 64 -2.28 4.85 15.15
N ILE A 65 -1.82 5.54 14.11
CA ILE A 65 -1.34 4.91 12.87
C ILE A 65 0.16 5.13 12.71
N LYS A 66 0.77 4.29 11.87
CA LYS A 66 2.21 4.36 11.59
C LYS A 66 2.54 5.39 10.50
N GLU A 67 3.78 5.82 10.48
CA GLU A 67 4.35 6.58 9.36
C GLU A 67 4.34 5.78 8.05
N PRO A 68 4.21 6.45 6.88
CA PRO A 68 4.15 7.91 6.67
C PRO A 68 2.75 8.53 6.80
N TYR A 69 1.73 7.72 7.10
CA TYR A 69 0.34 8.16 7.10
C TYR A 69 -0.02 9.05 8.27
N ALA A 70 0.61 8.82 9.44
CA ALA A 70 0.46 9.68 10.60
C ALA A 70 0.83 11.14 10.28
N SER A 71 2.04 11.36 9.76
CA SER A 71 2.49 12.69 9.34
C SER A 71 1.62 13.29 8.24
N LEU A 72 1.19 12.48 7.26
CA LEU A 72 0.26 12.94 6.22
C LEU A 72 -1.05 13.48 6.83
N PHE A 73 -1.63 12.78 7.79
CA PHE A 73 -2.92 13.16 8.38
C PHE A 73 -2.83 14.41 9.25
N VAL A 74 -1.72 14.59 9.99
CA VAL A 74 -1.44 15.84 10.71
C VAL A 74 -1.35 17.02 9.74
N GLN A 75 -0.65 16.85 8.62
CA GLN A 75 -0.49 17.90 7.62
C GLN A 75 -1.80 18.19 6.89
N ALA A 76 -2.61 17.16 6.66
CA ALA A 76 -3.94 17.30 6.09
C ALA A 76 -4.87 18.13 6.99
N HIS A 77 -4.92 17.83 8.29
CA HIS A 77 -5.69 18.63 9.24
C HIS A 77 -5.29 20.12 9.20
N ARG A 78 -3.98 20.43 9.23
CA ARG A 78 -3.48 21.81 9.14
C ARG A 78 -3.85 22.50 7.82
N ALA A 79 -3.69 21.81 6.69
CA ALA A 79 -4.03 22.36 5.39
C ALA A 79 -5.54 22.64 5.26
N PHE A 80 -6.37 21.82 5.88
CA PHE A 80 -7.81 22.06 5.94
C PHE A 80 -8.14 23.32 6.73
N GLU A 81 -7.54 23.51 7.91
CA GLU A 81 -7.74 24.72 8.73
C GLU A 81 -7.36 26.02 7.98
N GLU A 82 -6.32 25.96 7.15
CA GLU A 82 -5.85 27.12 6.38
C GLU A 82 -6.69 27.42 5.12
N GLN A 83 -7.17 26.39 4.42
CA GLN A 83 -7.70 26.52 3.05
C GLN A 83 -9.19 26.19 2.92
N GLY A 84 -9.77 25.52 3.93
CA GLY A 84 -11.14 25.04 3.93
C GLY A 84 -11.41 23.87 2.96
N SER A 85 -12.68 23.47 2.88
CA SER A 85 -13.11 22.21 2.25
C SER A 85 -13.01 22.17 0.72
N LEU A 86 -13.15 23.30 0.02
CA LEU A 86 -13.21 23.32 -1.45
C LEU A 86 -11.86 22.97 -2.10
N GLN A 87 -10.75 23.45 -1.54
CA GLN A 87 -9.41 23.25 -2.08
C GLN A 87 -8.73 22.00 -1.51
N PHE A 88 -9.23 21.50 -0.37
CA PHE A 88 -8.63 20.39 0.34
C PHE A 88 -8.48 19.09 -0.48
N PRO A 89 -9.47 18.61 -1.27
CA PRO A 89 -9.31 17.38 -2.05
C PRO A 89 -8.15 17.46 -3.05
N GLN A 90 -7.97 18.62 -3.70
CA GLN A 90 -6.88 18.84 -4.63
C GLN A 90 -5.53 18.96 -3.90
N TRP A 91 -5.50 19.65 -2.76
CA TRP A 91 -4.32 19.72 -1.90
C TRP A 91 -3.90 18.32 -1.44
N PHE A 92 -4.83 17.52 -0.90
CA PHE A 92 -4.57 16.18 -0.39
C PHE A 92 -3.97 15.32 -1.49
N ARG A 93 -4.55 15.35 -2.69
CA ARG A 93 -4.02 14.63 -3.85
C ARG A 93 -2.59 15.04 -4.20
N SER A 94 -2.36 16.34 -4.36
CA SER A 94 -1.07 16.90 -4.77
C SER A 94 0.02 16.63 -3.74
N TYR A 95 -0.25 16.93 -2.47
CA TYR A 95 0.68 16.74 -1.37
C TYR A 95 1.02 15.27 -1.15
N THR A 96 0.01 14.41 -1.14
CA THR A 96 0.18 12.95 -0.95
C THR A 96 0.97 12.34 -2.10
N SER A 97 0.68 12.73 -3.35
CA SER A 97 1.45 12.27 -4.51
C SER A 97 2.89 12.79 -4.49
N GLY A 98 3.13 14.02 -4.02
CA GLY A 98 4.49 14.57 -3.89
C GLY A 98 5.32 13.92 -2.78
N THR A 99 4.68 13.45 -1.70
CA THR A 99 5.37 12.98 -0.49
C THR A 99 5.45 11.46 -0.36
N LEU A 100 4.43 10.73 -0.83
CA LEU A 100 4.31 9.28 -0.63
C LEU A 100 4.53 8.46 -1.92
N GLU A 101 4.81 9.06 -3.08
CA GLU A 101 4.98 8.30 -4.34
C GLU A 101 6.12 7.27 -4.28
N SER A 102 7.24 7.57 -3.61
CA SER A 102 8.32 6.61 -3.41
C SER A 102 7.88 5.43 -2.51
N TYR A 103 7.21 5.75 -1.40
CA TYR A 103 6.67 4.76 -0.47
C TYR A 103 5.63 3.86 -1.15
N ARG A 104 4.71 4.45 -1.92
CA ARG A 104 3.72 3.74 -2.74
C ARG A 104 4.38 2.72 -3.67
N ARG A 105 5.44 3.10 -4.37
CA ARG A 105 6.19 2.20 -5.28
C ARG A 105 6.90 1.08 -4.54
N GLU A 106 7.47 1.38 -3.37
CA GLU A 106 8.10 0.38 -2.50
C GLU A 106 7.08 -0.66 -2.04
N ARG A 107 5.89 -0.21 -1.65
CA ARG A 107 4.75 -1.07 -1.27
C ARG A 107 4.06 -1.73 -2.46
N GLY A 108 4.44 -1.38 -3.68
CA GLY A 108 3.91 -1.99 -4.90
C GLY A 108 2.42 -1.76 -5.11
N MET A 109 1.88 -0.64 -4.63
CA MET A 109 0.47 -0.30 -4.85
C MET A 109 0.19 -0.07 -6.34
N THR A 110 -0.96 -0.53 -6.81
CA THR A 110 -1.44 -0.28 -8.17
C THR A 110 -1.91 1.17 -8.35
N ASP A 111 -2.18 1.59 -9.58
CA ASP A 111 -2.79 2.89 -9.87
C ASP A 111 -4.22 2.99 -9.30
N GLU A 112 -4.99 1.90 -9.37
CA GLU A 112 -6.36 1.86 -8.86
C GLU A 112 -6.42 1.95 -7.32
N GLU A 113 -5.54 1.22 -6.63
CA GLU A 113 -5.41 1.30 -5.18
C GLU A 113 -4.98 2.69 -4.73
N TRP A 114 -4.01 3.28 -5.45
CA TRP A 114 -3.55 4.61 -5.14
C TRP A 114 -4.64 5.66 -5.35
N GLU A 115 -5.34 5.58 -6.46
CA GLU A 115 -6.47 6.48 -6.76
C GLU A 115 -7.55 6.37 -5.68
N GLN A 116 -7.85 5.16 -5.20
CA GLN A 116 -8.77 5.00 -4.09
C GLN A 116 -8.27 5.67 -2.82
N PHE A 117 -7.00 5.52 -2.46
CA PHE A 117 -6.45 6.21 -1.30
C PHE A 117 -6.51 7.74 -1.46
N LEU A 118 -6.16 8.28 -2.63
CA LEU A 118 -6.24 9.71 -2.91
C LEU A 118 -7.67 10.26 -2.84
N SER A 119 -8.68 9.44 -3.19
CA SER A 119 -10.10 9.81 -3.08
C SER A 119 -10.56 10.08 -1.64
N LEU A 120 -9.78 9.66 -0.64
CA LEU A 120 -10.03 9.95 0.77
C LEU A 120 -10.11 11.45 1.06
N GLY A 121 -9.32 12.27 0.35
CA GLY A 121 -9.38 13.73 0.49
C GLY A 121 -10.74 14.32 0.10
N GLY A 122 -11.50 13.63 -0.77
CA GLY A 122 -12.85 14.05 -1.16
C GLY A 122 -13.91 13.87 -0.06
N GLN A 123 -13.59 13.18 1.05
CA GLN A 123 -14.54 12.96 2.13
C GLN A 123 -14.92 14.26 2.86
N THR A 124 -14.12 15.32 2.79
CA THR A 124 -14.46 16.64 3.38
C THR A 124 -15.61 17.35 2.64
N GLY A 125 -15.97 16.90 1.44
CA GLY A 125 -17.04 17.50 0.63
C GLY A 125 -18.44 16.98 0.92
N TYR A 126 -18.60 16.00 1.83
CA TYR A 126 -19.91 15.44 2.16
C TYR A 126 -20.61 16.26 3.25
N LEU A 127 -21.83 16.71 2.95
CA LEU A 127 -22.73 17.37 3.91
C LEU A 127 -23.53 16.33 4.73
N ASP A 128 -23.77 15.16 4.14
CA ASP A 128 -24.51 14.06 4.77
C ASP A 128 -23.55 13.00 5.31
N LEU A 129 -23.59 12.80 6.63
CA LEU A 129 -22.78 11.83 7.35
C LEU A 129 -23.06 10.40 6.92
N ASP A 130 -24.31 10.04 6.61
CA ASP A 130 -24.68 8.68 6.20
C ASP A 130 -24.09 8.35 4.82
N MET A 131 -24.08 9.33 3.90
CA MET A 131 -23.41 9.19 2.61
C MET A 131 -21.89 9.06 2.75
N GLN A 132 -21.27 9.83 3.65
CA GLN A 132 -19.83 9.75 3.93
C GLN A 132 -19.45 8.38 4.50
N ILE A 133 -20.19 7.90 5.52
CA ILE A 133 -20.01 6.59 6.13
C ILE A 133 -20.22 5.47 5.10
N GLY A 134 -21.25 5.58 4.26
CA GLY A 134 -21.52 4.64 3.17
C GLY A 134 -20.38 4.57 2.16
N THR A 135 -19.81 5.72 1.78
CA THR A 135 -18.66 5.78 0.87
C THR A 135 -17.43 5.11 1.48
N LEU A 136 -17.10 5.43 2.75
CA LEU A 136 -15.98 4.80 3.46
C LEU A 136 -16.16 3.28 3.63
N LYS A 137 -17.40 2.82 3.81
CA LYS A 137 -17.72 1.39 3.85
C LYS A 137 -17.41 0.72 2.52
N LEU A 138 -17.89 1.26 1.41
CA LEU A 138 -17.63 0.74 0.06
C LEU A 138 -16.13 0.73 -0.27
N SER A 139 -15.39 1.78 0.10
CA SER A 139 -13.94 1.79 -0.03
C SER A 139 -13.28 0.67 0.77
N GLY A 140 -13.73 0.42 2.00
CA GLY A 140 -13.29 -0.70 2.84
C GLY A 140 -13.52 -2.07 2.18
N GLU A 141 -14.66 -2.28 1.54
CA GLU A 141 -15.00 -3.52 0.84
C GLU A 141 -14.11 -3.74 -0.40
N ARG A 142 -13.74 -2.67 -1.11
CA ARG A 142 -12.77 -2.75 -2.22
C ARG A 142 -11.38 -3.14 -1.74
N TRP A 143 -10.90 -2.57 -0.62
CA TRP A 143 -9.63 -3.02 0.00
C TRP A 143 -9.66 -4.50 0.35
N GLU A 144 -10.77 -5.00 0.92
CA GLU A 144 -10.95 -6.41 1.22
C GLU A 144 -10.90 -7.29 -0.04
N THR A 145 -11.43 -6.80 -1.16
CA THR A 145 -11.37 -7.48 -2.45
C THR A 145 -9.93 -7.59 -2.94
N TRP A 146 -9.15 -6.50 -2.92
CA TRP A 146 -7.73 -6.54 -3.29
C TRP A 146 -6.89 -7.41 -2.35
N ILE A 147 -7.20 -7.44 -1.05
CA ILE A 147 -6.54 -8.34 -0.09
C ILE A 147 -6.75 -9.80 -0.48
N ARG A 148 -7.99 -10.20 -0.78
CA ARG A 148 -8.31 -11.58 -1.20
C ARG A 148 -7.63 -11.96 -2.51
N GLU A 149 -7.62 -11.04 -3.47
CA GLU A 149 -6.92 -11.23 -4.74
C GLU A 149 -5.41 -11.43 -4.50
N ALA A 150 -4.78 -10.54 -3.73
CA ALA A 150 -3.36 -10.63 -3.39
C ALA A 150 -3.03 -11.93 -2.63
N GLU A 151 -3.84 -12.33 -1.65
CA GLU A 151 -3.68 -13.58 -0.91
C GLU A 151 -3.75 -14.81 -1.80
N SER A 152 -4.71 -14.84 -2.73
CA SER A 152 -4.86 -15.95 -3.69
C SER A 152 -3.67 -16.06 -4.65
N GLN A 153 -3.04 -14.92 -4.96
CA GLN A 153 -1.94 -14.82 -5.92
C GLN A 153 -0.56 -15.06 -5.28
N ILE A 154 -0.39 -14.85 -3.96
CA ILE A 154 0.91 -14.99 -3.29
C ILE A 154 1.49 -16.39 -3.44
N GLY A 155 0.70 -17.43 -3.19
CA GLY A 155 1.16 -18.83 -3.28
C GLY A 155 1.68 -19.17 -4.69
N PRO A 156 0.85 -19.02 -5.74
CA PRO A 156 1.27 -19.22 -7.12
C PRO A 156 2.48 -18.39 -7.53
N LYS A 157 2.46 -17.08 -7.27
CA LYS A 157 3.53 -16.15 -7.65
C LYS A 157 4.86 -16.46 -6.95
N ARG A 158 4.83 -16.83 -5.67
CA ARG A 158 6.03 -17.24 -4.92
C ARG A 158 6.61 -18.54 -5.46
N ARG A 159 5.77 -19.51 -5.80
CA ARG A 159 6.21 -20.78 -6.41
C ARG A 159 6.87 -20.54 -7.76
N ILE A 160 6.20 -19.77 -8.63
CA ILE A 160 6.73 -19.43 -9.97
C ILE A 160 8.07 -18.67 -9.84
N GLY A 161 8.15 -17.66 -8.99
CA GLY A 161 9.38 -16.88 -8.78
C GLY A 161 10.54 -17.73 -8.25
N SER A 162 10.26 -18.67 -7.35
CA SER A 162 11.29 -19.60 -6.84
C SER A 162 11.76 -20.58 -7.91
N CYS A 163 10.83 -21.16 -8.69
CA CYS A 163 11.18 -22.05 -9.81
C CYS A 163 11.98 -21.32 -10.89
N LEU A 164 11.58 -20.11 -11.27
CA LEU A 164 12.32 -19.29 -12.24
C LEU A 164 13.72 -18.91 -11.74
N GLY A 165 13.86 -18.59 -10.45
CA GLY A 165 15.17 -18.31 -9.86
C GLY A 165 16.10 -19.51 -9.93
N VAL A 166 15.63 -20.69 -9.57
CA VAL A 166 16.44 -21.92 -9.61
C VAL A 166 16.75 -22.33 -11.06
N LEU A 167 15.75 -22.39 -11.94
CA LEU A 167 15.93 -22.78 -13.33
C LEU A 167 16.81 -21.79 -14.10
N GLY A 168 16.64 -20.49 -13.87
CA GLY A 168 17.50 -19.45 -14.44
C GLY A 168 18.95 -19.56 -13.96
N GLY A 169 19.16 -19.84 -12.67
CA GLY A 169 20.48 -20.08 -12.11
C GLY A 169 21.16 -21.31 -12.71
N VAL A 170 20.43 -22.42 -12.88
CA VAL A 170 20.94 -23.63 -13.54
C VAL A 170 21.27 -23.35 -15.01
N PHE A 171 20.39 -22.66 -15.74
CA PHE A 171 20.62 -22.31 -17.14
C PHE A 171 21.86 -21.43 -17.33
N LEU A 172 22.00 -20.36 -16.54
CA LEU A 172 23.19 -19.50 -16.57
C LEU A 172 24.46 -20.26 -16.22
N THR A 173 24.37 -21.18 -15.25
CA THR A 173 25.48 -22.05 -14.87
C THR A 173 25.93 -22.92 -16.05
N ILE A 174 24.99 -23.52 -16.80
CA ILE A 174 25.31 -24.33 -17.98
C ILE A 174 25.96 -23.49 -19.09
N LEU A 175 25.49 -22.26 -19.32
CA LEU A 175 26.05 -21.36 -20.34
C LEU A 175 27.47 -20.87 -20.03
N LEU A 176 27.81 -20.71 -18.74
CA LEU A 176 29.09 -20.16 -18.29
C LEU A 176 30.18 -21.23 -18.06
N LEU A 177 29.83 -22.52 -18.13
CA LEU A 177 30.71 -23.65 -17.83
C LEU A 177 31.53 -24.10 -19.04
#